data_AF-A0A916G4D2-F1
#
_entry.id   AF-A0A916G4D2-F1
#
_cell.length_a   1.000
_cell.length_b   1.000
_cell.length_c   1.000
_cell.angle_alpha   90.00
_cell.angle_beta   90.00
_cell.angle_gamma   90.00
#
_symmetry.space_group_name_H-M   'P 1'
#
loop_
_entity.id
_entity.type
_entity.pdbx_description
1 polymer ?
#
loop_
_entity_poly.entity_id
_entity_poly.type
_entity_poly.pdbx_seq_one_letter_code
_entity_poly.pdbx_strand_id
1 'polypeptide(L)'
;MPLHAPGSPKLLGVRFALNVFVAAGIVWFVLERLDDRNPIWAIASMVAASEPQVKDAVKMFRSRTVNVLVGCAVGLIVLVVGGSHDWLLPLAVSCAVLVSSYWVRIQTMWRQAPITAALVISSGLVEHSRLSGIEHGLHKVAEVIFGCVVGLAVSYAMAKLWPLAEADAPKAAA
;
A
#
# COMPACT_ATOMS: atom_id res chain seq x y z
N MET A 1 -44.64 8.40 16.54
CA MET A 1 -43.33 8.95 16.97
C MET A 1 -42.26 7.94 16.62
N PRO A 2 -41.65 7.99 15.41
CA PRO A 2 -40.66 7.00 15.01
C PRO A 2 -39.27 7.41 15.54
N LEU A 3 -38.60 6.48 16.21
CA LEU A 3 -37.24 6.60 16.71
C LEU A 3 -36.25 6.73 15.54
N HIS A 4 -35.82 7.96 15.26
CA HIS A 4 -34.61 8.24 14.49
C HIS A 4 -33.41 7.75 15.32
N ALA A 5 -32.80 6.62 14.95
CA ALA A 5 -31.50 6.25 15.47
C ALA A 5 -30.44 7.09 14.74
N PRO A 6 -29.75 8.03 15.40
CA PRO A 6 -28.70 8.80 14.75
C PRO A 6 -27.48 7.89 14.62
N GLY A 7 -27.16 7.45 13.40
CA GLY A 7 -25.83 6.94 13.07
C GLY A 7 -24.81 8.03 13.32
N SER A 8 -24.32 8.14 14.55
CA SER A 8 -23.57 9.31 14.97
C SER A 8 -22.14 9.27 14.39
N PRO A 9 -21.69 10.33 13.68
CA PRO A 9 -20.34 10.43 13.13
C PRO A 9 -19.21 10.38 14.18
N LYS A 10 -19.54 10.38 15.47
CA LYS A 10 -18.62 10.36 16.62
C LYS A 10 -17.83 9.04 16.75
N LEU A 11 -18.33 7.92 16.21
CA LEU A 11 -17.69 6.61 16.34
C LEU A 11 -16.86 6.21 15.11
N LEU A 12 -16.90 7.00 14.03
CA LEU A 12 -16.19 6.66 12.78
C LEU A 12 -14.67 6.62 12.98
N GLY A 13 -14.10 7.58 13.72
CA GLY A 13 -12.67 7.61 14.05
C GLY A 13 -12.24 6.45 14.94
N VAL A 14 -13.06 6.09 15.94
CA VAL A 14 -12.81 4.90 16.80
C VAL A 14 -12.81 3.63 15.97
N ARG A 15 -13.74 3.52 15.01
CA ARG A 15 -13.79 2.42 14.05
C ARG A 15 -12.50 2.30 13.25
N PHE A 16 -11.97 3.42 12.76
CA PHE A 16 -10.71 3.43 12.00
C PHE A 16 -9.52 3.06 12.87
N ALA A 17 -9.42 3.61 14.08
CA ALA A 17 -8.35 3.28 15.00
C ALA A 17 -8.34 1.79 15.34
N LEU A 18 -9.51 1.20 15.64
CA LEU A 18 -9.64 -0.24 15.89
C LEU A 18 -9.27 -1.07 14.66
N ASN A 19 -9.72 -0.65 13.47
CA ASN A 19 -9.42 -1.36 12.23
C ASN A 19 -7.91 -1.39 11.93
N VAL A 20 -7.26 -0.24 12.05
CA VAL A 20 -5.80 -0.11 11.87
C VAL A 20 -5.06 -0.88 12.96
N PHE A 21 -5.51 -0.83 14.21
CA PHE A 21 -4.90 -1.55 15.32
C PHE A 21 -4.95 -3.08 15.11
N VAL A 22 -6.13 -3.62 14.76
CA VAL A 22 -6.30 -5.05 14.48
C VAL A 22 -5.47 -5.46 13.26
N ALA A 23 -5.52 -4.70 12.18
CA ALA A 23 -4.74 -4.99 10.98
C ALA A 23 -3.22 -4.93 11.23
N ALA A 24 -2.75 -3.92 11.96
CA ALA A 24 -1.34 -3.78 12.32
C ALA A 24 -0.89 -4.93 13.23
N GLY A 25 -1.72 -5.32 14.20
CA GLY A 25 -1.47 -6.47 15.06
C GLY A 25 -1.37 -7.79 14.29
N ILE A 26 -2.24 -8.00 13.29
CA ILE A 26 -2.18 -9.18 12.41
C ILE A 26 -0.87 -9.17 11.59
N VAL A 27 -0.55 -8.04 10.94
CA VAL A 27 0.68 -7.91 10.15
C VAL A 27 1.91 -8.18 11.01
N TRP A 28 1.99 -7.55 12.18
CA TRP A 28 3.08 -7.72 13.14
C TRP A 28 3.23 -9.18 13.55
N PHE A 29 2.16 -9.81 14.04
CA PHE A 29 2.18 -11.18 14.55
C PHE A 29 2.53 -12.21 13.47
N VAL A 30 2.09 -11.99 12.23
CA VAL A 30 2.42 -12.88 11.11
C VAL A 30 3.90 -12.72 10.72
N LEU A 31 4.41 -11.49 10.60
CA LEU A 31 5.80 -11.26 10.20
C LEU A 31 6.81 -11.63 11.29
N GLU A 32 6.46 -11.43 12.56
CA GLU A 32 7.27 -11.89 13.69
C GLU A 32 7.45 -13.42 13.66
N ARG A 33 6.42 -14.17 13.26
CA ARG A 33 6.53 -15.63 13.06
C ARG A 33 7.36 -16.07 11.86
N LEU A 34 7.59 -15.17 10.92
CA LEU A 34 8.43 -15.40 9.75
C LEU A 34 9.87 -14.90 9.97
N ASP A 35 10.23 -14.55 11.23
CA ASP A 35 11.52 -13.96 11.65
C ASP A 35 11.85 -12.63 10.93
N ASP A 36 10.82 -11.95 10.41
CA ASP A 36 10.96 -10.60 9.86
C ASP A 36 10.75 -9.57 10.98
N ARG A 37 11.88 -9.08 11.51
CA ARG A 37 11.91 -8.21 12.69
C ARG A 37 11.66 -6.73 12.39
N ASN A 38 11.49 -6.35 11.13
CA ASN A 38 11.26 -4.96 10.73
C ASN A 38 10.04 -4.80 9.81
N PRO A 39 8.81 -5.14 10.28
CA PRO A 39 7.58 -5.17 9.48
C PRO A 39 7.03 -3.79 9.09
N ILE A 40 7.85 -2.73 9.18
CA ILE A 40 7.44 -1.33 8.99
C ILE A 40 6.84 -1.12 7.60
N TRP A 41 7.37 -1.77 6.57
CA TRP A 41 6.88 -1.62 5.19
C TRP A 41 5.52 -2.28 5.00
N ALA A 42 5.33 -3.46 5.56
CA ALA A 42 4.04 -4.14 5.53
C ALA A 42 2.98 -3.35 6.31
N ILE A 43 3.32 -2.79 7.48
CA ILE A 43 2.40 -1.98 8.27
C ILE A 43 2.06 -0.67 7.54
N ALA A 44 3.05 0.07 7.03
CA ALA A 44 2.81 1.26 6.20
C ALA A 44 1.99 0.93 4.94
N SER A 45 2.11 -0.32 4.47
CA SER A 45 1.36 -0.81 3.32
C SER A 45 -0.08 -1.19 3.59
N MET A 46 -0.30 -1.76 4.75
CA MET A 46 -1.63 -1.99 5.27
C MET A 46 -2.35 -0.66 5.52
N VAL A 47 -1.71 0.31 6.19
CA VAL A 47 -2.35 1.59 6.55
C VAL A 47 -2.79 2.34 5.30
N ALA A 48 -1.90 2.54 4.33
CA ALA A 48 -2.26 3.29 3.12
C ALA A 48 -3.13 2.51 2.10
N ALA A 49 -3.46 1.23 2.36
CA ALA A 49 -4.47 0.49 1.60
C ALA A 49 -5.80 0.34 2.36
N SER A 50 -5.84 0.75 3.63
CA SER A 50 -7.02 0.65 4.49
C SER A 50 -7.99 1.77 4.20
N GLU A 51 -9.16 1.42 3.66
CA GLU A 51 -10.23 2.39 3.38
C GLU A 51 -11.52 2.02 4.14
N PRO A 52 -12.38 3.02 4.45
CA PRO A 52 -13.67 2.82 5.13
C PRO A 52 -14.65 1.97 4.33
N GLN A 53 -14.61 2.15 3.00
CA GLN A 53 -15.50 1.53 2.04
C GLN A 53 -14.72 0.47 1.26
N VAL A 54 -15.28 -0.73 1.16
CA VAL A 54 -14.60 -1.87 0.50
C VAL A 54 -14.33 -1.56 -0.98
N LYS A 55 -15.23 -0.84 -1.67
CA LYS A 55 -15.04 -0.45 -3.07
C LYS A 55 -13.78 0.41 -3.24
N ASP A 56 -13.57 1.36 -2.32
CA ASP A 56 -12.38 2.21 -2.30
C ASP A 56 -11.14 1.42 -1.87
N ALA A 57 -11.27 0.50 -0.90
CA ALA A 57 -10.18 -0.37 -0.46
C ALA A 57 -9.66 -1.25 -1.60
N VAL A 58 -10.56 -1.84 -2.41
CA VAL A 58 -10.19 -2.65 -3.58
C VAL A 58 -9.51 -1.77 -4.65
N LYS A 59 -10.02 -0.56 -4.88
CA LYS A 59 -9.43 0.38 -5.83
C LYS A 59 -8.03 0.81 -5.39
N MET A 60 -7.84 1.11 -4.11
CA MET A 60 -6.55 1.46 -3.53
C MET A 60 -5.58 0.28 -3.52
N PHE A 61 -6.06 -0.92 -3.17
CA PHE A 61 -5.28 -2.16 -3.28
C PHE A 61 -4.75 -2.34 -4.71
N ARG A 62 -5.61 -2.29 -5.73
CA ARG A 62 -5.20 -2.42 -7.13
C ARG A 62 -4.22 -1.33 -7.55
N SER A 63 -4.51 -0.06 -7.24
CA SER A 63 -3.62 1.05 -7.57
C SER A 63 -2.23 0.85 -6.96
N ARG A 64 -2.20 0.44 -5.69
CA ARG A 64 -0.98 0.23 -4.94
C ARG A 64 -0.16 -0.95 -5.44
N THR A 65 -0.79 -2.10 -5.69
CA THR A 65 -0.10 -3.26 -6.27
C THR A 65 0.57 -2.88 -7.59
N VAL A 66 -0.15 -2.16 -8.47
CA VAL A 66 0.42 -1.75 -9.75
C VAL A 66 1.57 -0.75 -9.56
N ASN A 67 1.41 0.27 -8.71
CA ASN A 67 2.48 1.24 -8.44
C ASN A 67 3.74 0.58 -7.89
N VAL A 68 3.58 -0.37 -6.98
CA VAL A 68 4.69 -1.09 -6.34
C VAL A 68 5.41 -1.98 -7.34
N LEU A 69 4.67 -2.70 -8.19
CA LEU A 69 5.26 -3.51 -9.26
C LEU A 69 6.01 -2.65 -10.28
N VAL A 70 5.44 -1.50 -10.67
CA VAL A 70 6.10 -0.54 -11.57
C VAL A 70 7.37 0.02 -10.94
N GLY A 71 7.29 0.48 -9.68
CA GLY A 71 8.44 1.01 -8.96
C GLY A 71 9.55 -0.04 -8.80
N CYS A 72 9.18 -1.29 -8.49
CA CYS A 72 10.11 -2.40 -8.40
C CYS A 72 10.78 -2.69 -9.74
N ALA A 73 10.00 -2.84 -10.82
CA ALA A 73 10.53 -3.09 -12.15
C ALA A 73 11.51 -1.98 -12.57
N VAL A 74 11.13 -0.72 -12.40
CA VAL A 74 12.01 0.42 -12.73
C VAL A 74 13.27 0.42 -11.87
N GLY A 75 13.12 0.23 -10.55
CA GLY A 75 14.27 0.17 -9.62
C GLY A 75 15.25 -0.94 -9.97
N LEU A 76 14.75 -2.15 -10.26
CA LEU A 76 15.57 -3.29 -10.69
C LEU A 76 16.24 -3.05 -12.04
N ILE A 77 15.53 -2.50 -13.03
CA ILE A 77 16.11 -2.18 -14.34
C ILE A 77 17.27 -1.19 -14.17
N VAL A 78 17.07 -0.11 -13.42
CA VAL A 78 18.11 0.89 -13.20
C VAL A 78 19.29 0.31 -12.41
N LEU A 79 19.02 -0.55 -11.41
CA LEU A 79 20.07 -1.25 -10.67
C LEU A 79 20.92 -2.16 -11.59
N VAL A 80 20.28 -2.95 -12.45
CA VAL A 80 20.95 -3.90 -13.35
C VAL A 80 21.76 -3.19 -14.44
N VAL A 81 21.19 -2.14 -15.04
CA VAL A 81 21.80 -1.40 -16.15
C VAL A 81 22.83 -0.38 -15.67
N GLY A 82 22.53 0.35 -14.60
CA GLY A 82 23.32 1.49 -14.14
C GLY A 82 24.51 1.15 -13.25
N GLY A 83 24.50 -0.01 -12.57
CA GLY A 83 25.56 -0.39 -11.64
C GLY A 83 25.43 0.28 -10.26
N SER A 84 26.56 0.53 -9.59
CA SER A 84 26.62 0.99 -8.19
C SER A 84 27.03 2.46 -8.09
N HIS A 85 26.27 3.35 -8.74
CA HIS A 85 26.53 4.79 -8.72
C HIS A 85 25.40 5.55 -8.02
N ASP A 86 25.76 6.46 -7.12
CA ASP A 86 24.78 7.18 -6.28
C ASP A 86 23.81 8.05 -7.09
N TRP A 87 24.21 8.52 -8.28
CA TRP A 87 23.35 9.32 -9.17
C TRP A 87 22.22 8.49 -9.82
N LEU A 88 22.25 7.17 -9.70
CA LEU A 88 21.18 6.32 -10.22
C LEU A 88 19.91 6.40 -9.38
N LEU A 89 20.01 6.81 -8.11
CA LEU A 89 18.84 7.00 -7.25
C LEU A 89 17.88 8.07 -7.82
N PRO A 90 18.31 9.32 -8.09
CA PRO A 90 17.43 10.32 -8.71
C PRO A 90 16.98 9.90 -10.12
N LEU A 91 17.80 9.13 -10.86
CA LEU A 91 17.39 8.58 -12.15
C LEU A 91 16.23 7.59 -12.01
N ALA A 92 16.35 6.61 -11.11
CA ALA A 92 15.33 5.58 -10.88
C ALA A 92 13.99 6.18 -10.44
N VAL A 93 14.03 7.15 -9.54
CA VAL A 93 12.85 7.88 -9.07
C VAL A 93 12.19 8.65 -10.21
N SER A 94 12.98 9.34 -11.03
CA SER A 94 12.48 10.10 -12.19
C SER A 94 11.87 9.19 -13.25
N CYS A 95 12.54 8.08 -13.60
CA CYS A 95 12.02 7.07 -14.50
C CYS A 95 10.71 6.47 -13.97
N ALA A 96 10.63 6.19 -12.66
CA ALA A 96 9.43 5.62 -12.06
C ALA A 96 8.24 6.59 -12.13
N VAL A 97 8.47 7.90 -11.95
CA VAL A 97 7.43 8.92 -12.17
C VAL A 97 6.98 8.96 -13.62
N LEU A 98 7.92 8.95 -14.58
CA LEU A 98 7.58 8.99 -16.01
C LEU A 98 6.78 7.75 -16.42
N VAL A 99 7.22 6.56 -16.04
CA VAL A 99 6.55 5.30 -16.36
C VAL A 99 5.16 5.24 -15.70
N SER A 100 5.04 5.60 -14.43
CA SER A 100 3.75 5.57 -13.72
C SER A 100 2.76 6.60 -14.27
N SER A 101 3.25 7.79 -14.66
CA SER A 101 2.41 8.91 -15.12
C SER A 101 1.96 8.75 -16.56
N TYR A 102 2.87 8.39 -17.48
CA TYR A 102 2.56 8.33 -18.91
C TYR A 102 2.00 6.98 -19.34
N TRP A 103 2.53 5.89 -18.79
CA TRP A 103 2.19 4.55 -19.26
C TRP A 103 1.05 3.93 -18.48
N VAL A 104 1.09 4.05 -17.16
CA VAL A 104 0.07 3.43 -16.30
C VAL A 104 -1.05 4.40 -15.93
N ARG A 105 -0.85 5.71 -16.19
CA ARG A 105 -1.81 6.79 -15.95
C ARG A 105 -2.39 6.77 -14.53
N ILE A 106 -1.56 6.40 -13.55
CA ILE A 106 -2.00 6.29 -12.15
C ILE A 106 -1.95 7.67 -11.51
N GLN A 107 -3.07 8.39 -11.51
CA GLN A 107 -3.18 9.67 -10.82
C GLN A 107 -3.41 9.51 -9.30
N THR A 108 -4.02 8.40 -8.90
CA THR A 108 -4.25 8.06 -7.48
C THR A 108 -3.00 7.39 -6.93
N MET A 109 -2.20 8.13 -6.15
CA MET A 109 -0.95 7.69 -5.51
C MET A 109 0.30 7.60 -6.43
N TRP A 110 0.48 8.58 -7.33
CA TRP A 110 1.68 8.71 -8.19
C TRP A 110 3.02 8.63 -7.43
N ARG A 111 3.02 8.95 -6.12
CA ARG A 111 4.21 8.93 -5.26
C ARG A 111 4.68 7.53 -4.88
N GLN A 112 3.85 6.49 -4.99
CA GLN A 112 4.23 5.15 -4.52
C GLN A 112 5.28 4.49 -5.42
N ALA A 113 5.11 4.54 -6.74
CA ALA A 113 6.08 3.99 -7.68
C ALA A 113 7.51 4.56 -7.49
N PRO A 114 7.71 5.89 -7.43
CA PRO A 114 9.04 6.45 -7.16
C PRO A 114 9.60 6.09 -5.79
N ILE A 115 8.78 6.02 -4.74
CA ILE A 115 9.23 5.58 -3.41
C ILE A 115 9.72 4.13 -3.48
N THR A 116 8.97 3.23 -4.12
CA THR A 116 9.38 1.83 -4.29
C THR A 116 10.65 1.71 -5.13
N ALA A 117 10.78 2.48 -6.22
CA ALA A 117 11.99 2.49 -7.04
C ALA A 117 13.22 2.95 -6.25
N ALA A 118 13.08 4.00 -5.44
CA ALA A 118 14.14 4.50 -4.57
C ALA A 118 14.64 3.43 -3.59
N LEU A 119 13.74 2.64 -3.02
CA LEU A 119 14.10 1.60 -2.05
C LEU A 119 14.85 0.45 -2.70
N VAL A 120 14.34 -0.04 -3.82
CA VAL A 120 14.94 -1.16 -4.55
C VAL A 120 16.34 -0.80 -5.04
N ILE A 121 16.57 0.44 -5.48
CA ILE A 121 17.92 0.85 -5.85
C ILE A 121 18.80 1.10 -4.63
N SER A 122 18.26 1.67 -3.55
CA SER A 122 19.02 1.91 -2.31
C SER A 122 19.50 0.61 -1.67
N SER A 123 18.71 -0.46 -1.67
CA SER A 123 19.15 -1.76 -1.15
C SER A 123 20.37 -2.28 -1.93
N GLY A 124 20.37 -2.15 -3.26
CA GLY A 124 21.50 -2.57 -4.07
C GLY A 124 22.72 -1.64 -4.05
N LEU A 125 22.55 -0.37 -3.69
CA LEU A 125 23.67 0.55 -3.46
C LEU A 125 24.35 0.31 -2.11
N VAL A 126 23.57 0.05 -1.05
CA VAL A 126 24.09 -0.14 0.32
C VAL A 126 24.77 -1.49 0.50
N GLU A 127 24.25 -2.57 -0.10
CA GLU A 127 24.77 -3.92 0.14
C GLU A 127 25.98 -4.30 -0.73
N HIS A 128 26.51 -3.38 -1.57
CA HIS A 128 27.65 -3.56 -2.50
C HIS A 128 27.57 -4.80 -3.45
N SER A 129 26.53 -5.63 -3.34
CA SER A 129 26.28 -6.83 -4.13
C SER A 129 24.92 -6.71 -4.80
N ARG A 130 24.89 -6.81 -6.14
CA ARG A 130 23.67 -6.73 -6.94
C ARG A 130 22.64 -7.79 -6.55
N LEU A 131 23.11 -8.99 -6.19
CA LEU A 131 22.24 -10.13 -5.87
C LEU A 131 21.50 -9.88 -4.54
N SER A 132 22.22 -9.36 -3.55
CA SER A 132 21.67 -8.98 -2.25
C SER A 132 20.66 -7.84 -2.37
N GLY A 133 20.97 -6.84 -3.20
CA GLY A 133 20.07 -5.73 -3.50
C GLY A 133 18.74 -6.15 -4.13
N ILE A 134 18.77 -7.14 -5.04
CA ILE A 134 17.57 -7.72 -5.67
C ILE A 134 16.75 -8.50 -4.65
N GLU A 135 17.39 -9.34 -3.82
CA GLU A 135 16.72 -10.12 -2.79
C GLU A 135 16.02 -9.21 -1.77
N HIS A 136 16.73 -8.20 -1.26
CA HIS A 136 16.14 -7.19 -0.38
C HIS A 136 15.01 -6.41 -1.05
N GLY A 137 15.19 -6.00 -2.31
CA GLY A 137 14.16 -5.28 -3.05
C GLY A 137 12.89 -6.11 -3.21
N LEU A 138 13.04 -7.40 -3.53
CA LEU A 138 11.93 -8.33 -3.69
C LEU A 138 11.23 -8.64 -2.36
N HIS A 139 12.00 -8.81 -1.28
CA HIS A 139 11.46 -8.99 0.07
C HIS A 139 10.59 -7.80 0.50
N LYS A 140 11.05 -6.58 0.25
CA LYS A 140 10.27 -5.36 0.54
C LYS A 140 9.02 -5.24 -0.31
N VAL A 141 9.04 -5.67 -1.57
CA VAL A 141 7.85 -5.74 -2.41
C VAL A 141 6.86 -6.76 -1.87
N ALA A 142 7.33 -7.92 -1.41
CA ALA A 142 6.49 -8.94 -0.79
C ALA A 142 5.83 -8.42 0.50
N GLU A 143 6.57 -7.74 1.38
CA GLU A 143 6.03 -7.07 2.58
C GLU A 143 4.93 -6.07 2.21
N VAL A 144 5.15 -5.25 1.18
CA VAL A 144 4.17 -4.25 0.73
C VAL A 144 2.90 -4.93 0.22
N ILE A 145 3.01 -5.95 -0.62
CA ILE A 145 1.85 -6.71 -1.14
C ILE A 145 1.10 -7.37 0.02
N PHE A 146 1.82 -8.00 0.95
CA PHE A 146 1.23 -8.63 2.13
C PHE A 146 0.43 -7.62 2.97
N GLY A 147 1.03 -6.46 3.26
CA GLY A 147 0.34 -5.37 3.96
C GLY A 147 -0.95 -4.93 3.25
N CYS A 148 -0.91 -4.80 1.93
CA CYS A 148 -2.09 -4.44 1.12
C CYS A 148 -3.19 -5.51 1.23
N VAL A 149 -2.83 -6.79 1.18
CA VAL A 149 -3.79 -7.91 1.32
C VAL A 149 -4.44 -7.91 2.70
N VAL A 150 -3.65 -7.73 3.77
CA VAL A 150 -4.19 -7.67 5.13
C VAL A 150 -5.11 -6.46 5.31
N GLY A 151 -4.71 -5.29 4.80
CA GLY A 151 -5.54 -4.08 4.82
C GLY A 151 -6.89 -4.30 4.14
N LEU A 152 -6.89 -4.91 2.95
CA LEU A 152 -8.12 -5.25 2.22
C LEU A 152 -8.99 -6.26 2.98
N ALA A 153 -8.37 -7.33 3.51
CA ALA A 153 -9.08 -8.37 4.25
C ALA A 153 -9.76 -7.82 5.51
N VAL A 154 -9.07 -6.94 6.23
CA VAL A 154 -9.59 -6.31 7.45
C VAL A 154 -10.67 -5.28 7.11
N SER A 155 -10.49 -4.46 6.07
CA SER A 155 -11.56 -3.60 5.54
C SER A 155 -12.81 -4.40 5.14
N TYR A 156 -12.65 -5.59 4.54
CA TYR A 156 -13.77 -6.47 4.19
C TYR A 156 -14.46 -7.06 5.43
N ALA A 157 -13.70 -7.59 6.38
CA ALA A 157 -14.23 -8.12 7.64
C ALA A 157 -15.01 -7.05 8.40
N MET A 158 -14.49 -5.82 8.44
CA MET A 158 -15.12 -4.71 9.14
C MET A 158 -16.39 -4.22 8.45
N ALA A 159 -16.44 -4.22 7.11
CA ALA A 159 -17.65 -3.90 6.38
C ALA A 159 -18.77 -4.92 6.63
N LYS A 160 -18.41 -6.20 6.85
CA LYS A 160 -19.36 -7.25 7.22
C LYS A 160 -19.84 -7.14 8.67
N LEU A 161 -18.95 -6.80 9.60
CA LEU A 161 -19.26 -6.67 11.03
C LEU A 161 -19.97 -5.36 11.37
N TRP A 162 -19.68 -4.28 10.64
CA TRP A 162 -20.26 -2.95 10.84
C TRP A 162 -20.61 -2.30 9.49
N PRO A 163 -21.70 -2.76 8.83
CA PRO A 163 -22.16 -2.13 7.60
C PRO A 163 -22.51 -0.67 7.89
N LEU A 164 -21.88 0.25 7.16
CA LEU A 164 -22.38 1.62 7.10
C LEU A 164 -23.65 1.55 6.28
N ALA A 165 -24.76 2.06 6.81
CA ALA A 165 -25.93 2.31 5.98
C ALA A 165 -25.45 3.16 4.80
N GLU A 166 -25.62 2.65 3.57
CA GLU A 166 -25.48 3.48 2.38
C GLU A 166 -26.36 4.70 2.62
N ALA A 167 -25.74 5.86 2.82
CA ALA A 167 -26.47 7.10 2.95
C ALA A 167 -27.41 7.16 1.75
N ASP A 168 -28.71 7.16 2.04
CA ASP A 168 -29.80 7.07 1.08
C ASP A 168 -29.42 7.80 -0.20
N ALA A 169 -29.15 7.04 -1.26
CA ALA A 169 -29.16 7.60 -2.59
C ALA A 169 -30.55 8.26 -2.72
N PRO A 170 -30.65 9.58 -2.94
CA PRO A 170 -31.94 10.17 -3.17
C PRO A 170 -32.53 9.43 -4.36
N LYS A 171 -33.61 8.67 -4.12
CA LYS A 171 -34.47 8.17 -5.19
C LYS A 171 -34.76 9.38 -6.05
N ALA A 172 -34.19 9.39 -7.26
CA ALA A 172 -34.48 10.42 -8.24
C ALA A 172 -36.01 10.43 -8.42
N ALA A 173 -36.63 11.46 -7.87
CA ALA A 173 -37.98 11.83 -8.17
C ALA A 173 -37.93 12.62 -9.48
N ALA A 174 -38.30 11.96 -10.58
CA ALA A 174 -38.93 12.52 -11.78
C ALA A 174 -39.08 11.41 -12.83
#